data_AF-A0A139CFN2-F1
#
_entry.id   AF-A0A139CFN2-F1
#
_cell.length_a   1.000
_cell.length_b   1.000
_cell.length_c   1.000
_cell.angle_alpha   90.00
_cell.angle_beta   90.00
_cell.angle_gamma   90.00
#
_symmetry.space_group_name_H-M   'P 1'
#
loop_
_entity.id
_entity.type
_entity.pdbx_description
1 polymer ?
#
loop_
_entity_poly.entity_id
_entity_poly.type
_entity_poly.pdbx_seq_one_letter_code
_entity_poly.pdbx_strand_id
1 'polypeptide(L)'
;MNLIDKALKYISPQTALKREYARAKLNIWEGVKNSGYSESGASHQKKSMKGWNSLSRSPNEDINNNLDTLRQRSRSLFMGSPLAAS
;
A
#
# COMPACT_ATOMS: atom_id res chain seq x y z
N MET A 1 -2.17 -22.31 -11.98
CA MET A 1 -2.55 -22.15 -13.41
C MET A 1 -3.91 -22.79 -13.62
N ASN A 2 -4.88 -22.02 -14.06
CA ASN A 2 -6.24 -22.55 -14.30
C ASN A 2 -6.30 -23.29 -15.64
N LEU A 3 -7.33 -24.12 -15.85
CA LEU A 3 -7.59 -24.83 -17.11
C LEU A 3 -7.60 -23.89 -18.32
N ILE A 4 -8.16 -22.68 -18.15
CA ILE A 4 -8.19 -21.64 -19.16
C ILE A 4 -6.78 -21.17 -19.53
N ASP A 5 -5.90 -20.94 -18.54
CA ASP A 5 -4.53 -20.47 -18.82
C ASP A 5 -3.71 -21.55 -19.55
N LYS A 6 -3.96 -22.84 -19.29
CA LYS A 6 -3.38 -23.96 -20.05
C LYS A 6 -3.85 -23.96 -21.51
N ALA A 7 -5.17 -23.84 -21.73
CA ALA A 7 -5.74 -23.79 -23.08
C ALA A 7 -5.22 -22.57 -23.87
N LEU A 8 -5.16 -21.39 -23.24
CA LEU A 8 -4.68 -20.15 -23.85
C LEU A 8 -3.19 -20.21 -24.21
N LYS A 9 -2.38 -20.89 -23.38
CA LYS A 9 -0.96 -21.10 -23.65
C LYS A 9 -0.73 -22.05 -24.84
N TYR A 10 -1.61 -23.02 -25.04
CA TYR A 10 -1.57 -23.95 -26.17
C TYR A 10 -2.07 -23.32 -27.47
N ILE A 11 -3.22 -22.62 -27.42
CA ILE A 11 -3.86 -22.02 -28.61
C ILE A 11 -3.12 -20.74 -29.06
N SER A 12 -2.68 -19.91 -28.13
CA SER A 12 -2.10 -18.60 -28.43
C SER A 12 -1.04 -18.19 -27.38
N PRO A 13 0.23 -18.59 -27.54
CA PRO A 13 1.26 -18.37 -26.53
C PRO A 13 1.56 -16.88 -26.28
N GLN A 14 1.44 -16.02 -27.29
CA GLN A 14 1.72 -14.58 -27.14
C GLN A 14 0.74 -13.86 -26.20
N THR A 15 -0.54 -14.17 -26.29
CA THR A 15 -1.58 -13.57 -25.43
C THR A 15 -1.49 -14.13 -24.01
N ALA A 16 -1.16 -15.42 -23.86
CA ALA A 16 -0.89 -16.03 -22.57
C ALA A 16 0.29 -15.35 -21.85
N LEU A 17 1.39 -15.07 -22.57
CA LEU A 17 2.55 -14.38 -22.02
C LEU A 17 2.20 -12.94 -21.56
N LYS A 18 1.46 -12.19 -22.38
CA LYS A 18 0.99 -10.84 -22.03
C LYS A 18 0.12 -10.85 -20.76
N ARG A 19 -0.75 -11.85 -20.62
CA ARG A 19 -1.61 -12.02 -19.45
C ARG A 19 -0.82 -12.33 -18.18
N GLU A 20 0.15 -13.24 -18.25
CA GLU A 20 1.02 -13.56 -17.11
C GLU A 20 1.87 -12.34 -16.68
N TYR A 21 2.39 -11.58 -17.64
CA TYR A 21 3.09 -10.33 -17.35
C TYR A 21 2.19 -9.30 -16.65
N ALA A 22 0.95 -9.14 -17.13
CA ALA A 22 -0.03 -8.27 -16.49
C ALA A 22 -0.36 -8.73 -15.06
N ARG A 23 -0.49 -10.05 -14.83
CA ARG A 23 -0.71 -10.62 -13.49
C ARG A 23 0.48 -10.41 -12.57
N ALA A 24 1.70 -10.62 -13.05
CA ALA A 24 2.91 -10.34 -12.28
C ALA A 24 2.96 -8.85 -11.89
N LYS A 25 2.64 -7.95 -12.81
CA LYS A 25 2.55 -6.52 -12.54
C LYS A 25 1.46 -6.19 -11.51
N LEU A 26 0.28 -6.80 -11.60
CA LEU A 26 -0.78 -6.65 -10.60
C LEU A 26 -0.34 -7.16 -9.23
N ASN A 27 0.29 -8.32 -9.15
CA ASN A 27 0.81 -8.86 -7.89
C ASN A 27 1.87 -7.95 -7.26
N ILE A 28 2.75 -7.35 -8.07
CA ILE A 28 3.72 -6.36 -7.59
C ILE A 28 2.99 -5.13 -7.04
N TRP A 29 1.99 -4.61 -7.76
CA TRP A 29 1.16 -3.48 -7.31
C TRP A 29 0.36 -3.79 -6.05
N GLU A 30 -0.19 -5.00 -5.92
CA GLU A 30 -0.85 -5.48 -4.70
C GLU A 30 0.16 -5.69 -3.56
N GLY A 31 1.42 -5.99 -3.88
CA GLY A 31 2.54 -5.98 -2.96
C GLY A 31 2.91 -4.57 -2.48
N VAL A 32 2.59 -3.52 -3.25
CA VAL A 32 2.64 -2.12 -2.79
C VAL A 32 1.33 -1.78 -2.07
N LYS A 33 0.99 -2.56 -1.03
CA LYS A 33 -0.03 -2.16 -0.06
C LYS A 33 0.62 -1.26 0.98
N ASN A 34 -0.02 -0.12 1.23
CA ASN A 34 0.36 0.76 2.34
C ASN A 34 0.40 -0.06 3.64
N SER A 35 1.54 -0.01 4.34
CA SER A 35 1.75 -0.60 5.65
C SER A 35 1.96 0.49 6.69
N GLY A 36 1.92 0.10 7.98
CA GLY A 36 2.34 0.91 9.11
C GLY A 36 1.82 2.35 9.04
N TYR A 37 2.75 3.30 8.93
CA TYR A 37 2.42 4.73 8.90
C TYR A 37 1.71 5.18 7.61
N SER A 38 1.98 4.58 6.46
CA SER A 38 1.26 4.87 5.21
C SER A 38 -0.22 4.49 5.30
N GLU A 39 -0.56 3.50 6.13
CA GLU A 39 -1.95 3.14 6.48
C GLU A 39 -2.44 3.81 7.77
N SER A 40 -1.65 4.69 8.40
CA SER A 40 -2.01 5.39 9.63
C SER A 40 -1.72 6.89 9.51
N GLY A 41 -0.76 7.40 10.30
CA GLY A 41 -0.43 8.81 10.46
C GLY A 41 0.03 9.51 9.19
N ALA A 42 0.54 8.79 8.19
CA ALA A 42 0.97 9.35 6.90
C ALA A 42 -0.03 9.16 5.75
N SER A 43 -1.21 8.57 6.00
CA SER A 43 -2.20 8.36 4.94
C SER A 43 -2.86 9.65 4.48
N HIS A 44 -2.89 9.92 3.17
CA HIS A 44 -3.61 11.05 2.58
C HIS A 44 -5.14 10.87 2.50
N GLN A 45 -5.64 9.65 2.73
CA GLN A 45 -7.07 9.32 2.67
C GLN A 45 -7.73 9.33 4.05
N LYS A 46 -9.02 9.70 4.10
CA LYS A 46 -9.84 9.69 5.33
C LYS A 46 -10.13 8.25 5.76
N LYS A 47 -9.85 7.91 7.02
CA LYS A 47 -9.96 6.54 7.56
C LYS A 47 -11.00 6.37 8.66
N SER A 48 -12.00 7.24 8.73
CA SER A 48 -13.00 7.23 9.80
C SER A 48 -13.75 5.90 9.97
N MET A 49 -13.78 5.04 8.94
CA MET A 49 -14.42 3.72 8.99
C MET A 49 -13.44 2.56 8.70
N LYS A 50 -12.15 2.83 8.56
CA LYS A 50 -11.15 1.80 8.27
C LYS A 50 -10.52 1.36 9.58
N GLY A 51 -10.60 0.06 9.88
CA GLY A 51 -9.95 -0.53 11.05
C GLY A 51 -8.44 -0.27 11.04
N TRP A 52 -7.85 -0.20 12.24
CA TRP A 52 -6.40 -0.10 12.37
C TRP A 52 -5.77 -1.45 12.01
N ASN A 53 -4.78 -1.40 11.11
CA ASN A 53 -3.97 -2.53 10.74
C ASN A 53 -2.56 -2.32 11.30
N SER A 54 -2.07 -3.27 12.09
CA SER A 54 -0.77 -3.20 12.75
C SER A 54 0.38 -3.75 11.90
N LEU A 55 0.09 -4.25 10.68
CA LEU A 55 1.10 -4.74 9.76
C LEU A 55 2.11 -3.63 9.41
N SER A 56 3.30 -3.77 9.98
CA SER A 56 4.43 -2.88 9.77
C SER A 56 5.47 -3.57 8.88
N ARG A 57 6.11 -2.81 8.00
CA ARG A 57 7.21 -3.28 7.15
C ARG A 57 8.55 -2.87 7.74
N SER A 58 9.59 -2.85 6.91
CA SER A 58 10.90 -2.39 7.34
C SER A 58 10.80 -0.95 7.88
N PRO A 59 11.60 -0.57 8.88
CA PRO A 59 11.62 0.81 9.39
C PRO A 59 11.90 1.85 8.31
N ASN A 60 12.64 1.48 7.27
CA ASN A 60 12.90 2.36 6.13
C ASN A 60 11.61 2.67 5.35
N GLU A 61 10.83 1.63 5.04
CA GLU A 61 9.57 1.79 4.31
C GLU A 61 8.49 2.48 5.13
N ASP A 62 8.42 2.20 6.43
CA ASP A 62 7.39 2.77 7.28
C ASP A 62 7.74 4.18 7.78
N ILE A 63 8.99 4.46 8.15
CA ILE A 63 9.38 5.74 8.75
C ILE A 63 10.02 6.67 7.72
N ASN A 64 11.11 6.25 7.07
CA ASN A 64 11.90 7.16 6.24
C ASN A 64 11.10 7.66 5.04
N ASN A 65 10.35 6.77 4.36
CA ASN A 65 9.52 7.15 3.23
C ASN A 65 8.36 8.08 3.63
N ASN A 66 7.88 8.01 4.87
CA ASN A 66 6.75 8.80 5.36
C ASN A 66 7.17 10.00 6.23
N LEU A 67 8.47 10.24 6.39
CA LEU A 67 9.05 11.11 7.42
C LEU A 67 8.52 12.55 7.33
N ASP A 68 8.44 13.09 6.11
CA ASP A 68 7.96 14.45 5.87
C ASP A 68 6.48 14.60 6.25
N THR A 69 5.63 13.69 5.78
CA THR A 69 4.20 13.69 6.11
C THR A 69 3.95 13.53 7.61
N LEU A 70 4.71 12.65 8.27
CA LEU A 70 4.61 12.45 9.72
C LEU A 70 4.98 13.71 10.50
N ARG A 71 6.02 14.44 10.09
CA ARG A 71 6.42 15.71 10.71
C ARG A 71 5.38 16.82 10.53
N GLN A 72 4.78 16.91 9.34
CA GLN A 72 3.73 17.88 9.08
C GLN A 72 2.47 17.57 9.91
N ARG A 73 2.09 16.29 9.97
CA ARG A 73 0.97 15.80 10.78
C ARG A 73 1.20 16.05 12.26
N SER A 74 2.38 15.74 12.79
CA SER A 74 2.69 15.97 14.21
C SER A 74 2.62 17.45 14.58
N ARG A 75 3.16 18.34 13.73
CA ARG A 75 3.03 19.80 13.92
C ARG A 75 1.57 20.23 13.91
N SER A 76 0.77 19.76 12.96
CA SER A 76 -0.66 20.10 12.89
C SER A 76 -1.43 19.61 14.11
N LEU A 77 -1.10 18.42 14.63
CA LEU A 77 -1.73 17.86 15.82
C LEU A 77 -1.37 18.68 17.07
N PHE A 78 -0.09 19.03 17.23
CA PHE A 78 0.39 19.86 18.34
C PHE A 78 -0.25 21.25 18.34
N MET A 79 -0.34 21.90 17.17
CA MET A 79 -0.88 23.26 17.06
C MET A 79 -2.41 23.30 17.09
N GLY A 80 -3.07 22.25 16.59
CA GLY A 80 -4.51 22.23 16.35
C GLY A 80 -5.33 21.45 17.38
N SER A 81 -4.70 20.68 18.27
CA SER A 81 -5.40 19.88 19.27
C SER A 81 -4.96 20.23 20.69
N PRO A 82 -5.87 20.71 21.58
CA PRO A 82 -5.53 20.98 22.98
C PRO A 82 -5.09 19.72 23.74
N LEU A 83 -5.51 18.54 23.28
CA LEU A 83 -5.14 17.24 23.86
C LEU A 83 -3.69 16.82 23.56
N ALA A 84 -3.06 17.37 22.52
CA ALA A 84 -1.67 17.04 22.17
C ALA A 84 -0.63 17.94 22.87
N ALA A 85 -1.09 19.01 23.53
CA ALA A 85 -0.27 19.94 24.29
C ALA A 85 -0.35 19.73 25.82
N SER A 86 -1.16 18.77 26.28
CA SER A 86 -1.40 18.45 27.70
C SER A 86 -0.56 17.26 28.16
#